data_AF-A0A397DJP2-F1
#
_entry.id   AF-A0A397DJP2-F1
#
_cell.length_a   1.000
_cell.length_b   1.000
_cell.length_c   1.000
_cell.angle_alpha   90.00
_cell.angle_beta   90.00
_cell.angle_gamma   90.00
#
_symmetry.space_group_name_H-M   'P 1'
#
loop_
_entity.id
_entity.type
_entity.pdbx_description
1 polymer ?
#
loop_
_entity_poly.entity_id
_entity_poly.type
_entity_poly.pdbx_seq_one_letter_code
_entity_poly.pdbx_strand_id
1 'polypeptide(L)'
;TNPNNQPFAKLFVKLAGYEFKRGDRDKGIAHSNIAKIIRDLEDEITSGEQAMRVRGIGPHSAAKIDEFLATGTVQELEDFRAGKL
;
A
#
# COMPACT_ATOMS: atom_id res chain seq x y z
N THR A 1 -16.49 -2.01 -5.09
CA THR A 1 -15.08 -1.57 -5.01
C THR A 1 -14.95 -0.27 -5.78
N ASN A 2 -14.26 0.73 -5.24
CA ASN A 2 -14.05 2.00 -5.92
C ASN A 2 -12.90 1.90 -6.96
N PRO A 3 -13.09 2.32 -8.23
CA PRO A 3 -12.03 2.29 -9.25
C PRO A 3 -10.84 3.20 -8.90
N ASN A 4 -11.07 4.33 -8.22
CA ASN A 4 -10.02 5.28 -7.81
C ASN A 4 -9.10 4.69 -6.74
N ASN A 5 -9.56 3.67 -6.01
CA ASN A 5 -8.75 2.96 -5.01
C ASN A 5 -7.88 1.84 -5.60
N GLN A 6 -8.11 1.44 -6.86
CA GLN A 6 -7.38 0.33 -7.48
C GLN A 6 -5.87 0.56 -7.60
N PRO A 7 -5.36 1.76 -7.90
CA PRO A 7 -3.92 2.04 -7.91
C PRO A 7 -3.26 1.77 -6.55
N PHE A 8 -3.87 2.23 -5.45
CA PHE A 8 -3.38 1.99 -4.10
C PHE A 8 -3.43 0.49 -3.75
N ALA A 9 -4.52 -0.21 -4.07
CA ALA A 9 -4.60 -1.65 -3.85
C ALA A 9 -3.47 -2.39 -4.59
N LYS A 10 -3.21 -2.02 -5.85
CA LYS A 10 -2.10 -2.59 -6.65
C LYS A 10 -0.72 -2.26 -6.08
N LEU A 11 -0.53 -1.05 -5.54
CA LEU A 11 0.69 -0.66 -4.82
C LEU A 11 0.96 -1.63 -3.66
N PHE A 12 -0.03 -1.88 -2.80
CA PHE A 12 0.13 -2.77 -1.65
C PHE A 12 0.26 -4.25 -2.05
N VAL A 13 -0.39 -4.71 -3.13
CA VAL A 13 -0.13 -6.04 -3.68
C VAL A 13 1.32 -6.21 -4.13
N LYS A 14 1.90 -5.18 -4.76
CA LYS A 14 3.31 -5.21 -5.18
C LYS A 14 4.23 -5.27 -3.95
N LEU A 15 4.04 -4.39 -2.97
CA LEU A 15 4.80 -4.40 -1.71
C LEU A 15 4.71 -5.77 -1.02
N ALA A 16 3.51 -6.35 -0.92
CA ALA A 16 3.34 -7.69 -0.35
C ALA A 16 4.17 -8.76 -1.08
N GLY A 17 4.11 -8.76 -2.42
CA GLY A 17 4.89 -9.68 -3.24
C GLY A 17 6.40 -9.54 -3.03
N TYR A 18 6.89 -8.33 -2.74
CA TYR A 18 8.29 -8.09 -2.46
C TYR A 18 8.71 -8.58 -1.07
N GLU A 19 7.90 -8.32 -0.05
CA GLU A 19 8.18 -8.82 1.30
C GLU A 19 8.16 -10.35 1.36
N PHE A 20 7.21 -10.98 0.65
CA PHE A 20 7.23 -12.44 0.50
C PHE A 20 8.50 -12.96 -0.18
N LYS A 21 9.01 -12.27 -1.20
CA LYS A 21 10.27 -12.65 -1.87
C LYS A 21 11.49 -12.51 -0.97
N ARG A 22 11.48 -11.55 -0.03
CA ARG A 22 12.55 -11.33 0.94
C ARG A 22 12.45 -12.23 2.18
N GLY A 23 11.36 -13.00 2.29
CA GLY A 23 11.10 -13.88 3.42
C GLY A 23 10.39 -13.20 4.60
N ASP A 24 10.05 -11.91 4.50
CA ASP A 24 9.29 -11.19 5.51
C ASP A 24 7.79 -11.46 5.34
N ARG A 25 7.37 -12.61 5.88
CA ARG A 25 5.99 -13.09 5.74
C ARG A 25 4.99 -12.20 6.46
N ASP A 26 5.36 -11.64 7.61
CA ASP A 26 4.46 -10.83 8.42
C ASP A 26 4.13 -9.51 7.71
N LYS A 27 5.13 -8.83 7.14
CA LYS A 27 4.88 -7.63 6.32
C LYS A 27 4.17 -7.96 5.02
N GLY A 28 4.51 -9.08 4.38
CA GLY A 28 3.79 -9.56 3.20
C GLY A 28 2.29 -9.74 3.45
N ILE A 29 1.93 -10.34 4.60
CA ILE A 29 0.53 -10.51 5.02
C ILE A 29 -0.10 -9.16 5.35
N ALA A 30 0.59 -8.28 6.07
CA ALA A 30 0.09 -6.95 6.41
C ALA A 30 -0.27 -6.13 5.16
N HIS A 31 0.64 -6.04 4.19
CA HIS A 31 0.38 -5.36 2.92
C HIS A 31 -0.73 -6.02 2.10
N SER A 32 -0.81 -7.35 2.10
CA SER A 32 -1.91 -8.07 1.45
C SER A 32 -3.28 -7.73 2.05
N ASN A 33 -3.35 -7.59 3.38
CA ASN A 33 -4.57 -7.22 4.07
C ASN A 33 -4.96 -5.76 3.78
N ILE A 34 -4.00 -4.84 3.75
CA ILE A 34 -4.24 -3.45 3.38
C ILE A 34 -4.75 -3.35 1.94
N ALA A 35 -4.15 -4.08 1.00
CA ALA A 35 -4.61 -4.11 -0.38
C ALA A 35 -6.08 -4.54 -0.50
N LYS A 36 -6.50 -5.55 0.28
CA LYS A 36 -7.89 -6.02 0.33
C LYS A 36 -8.82 -4.94 0.90
N ILE A 37 -8.45 -4.34 2.03
CA ILE A 37 -9.22 -3.26 2.67
C ILE A 37 -9.44 -2.12 1.67
N ILE A 38 -8.38 -1.63 1.05
CA ILE A 38 -8.43 -0.52 0.09
C ILE A 38 -9.29 -0.85 -1.13
N ARG A 39 -9.17 -2.07 -1.65
CA ARG A 39 -9.99 -2.54 -2.78
C ARG A 39 -11.47 -2.55 -2.42
N ASP A 40 -11.80 -2.99 -1.20
CA ASP A 40 -13.18 -3.20 -0.75
C ASP A 40 -13.84 -1.91 -0.24
N LEU A 41 -13.07 -0.84 0.00
CA LEU A 41 -13.60 0.50 0.29
C LEU A 41 -14.44 1.06 -0.86
N GLU A 42 -15.60 1.61 -0.48
CA GLU A 42 -16.49 2.36 -1.38
C GLU A 42 -16.07 3.83 -1.47
N ASP A 43 -15.68 4.42 -0.34
CA ASP A 43 -15.16 5.79 -0.30
C ASP A 43 -13.78 5.88 -0.94
N GLU A 44 -13.58 6.95 -1.70
CA GLU A 44 -12.28 7.26 -2.30
C GLU A 44 -11.28 7.66 -1.22
N ILE A 45 -10.05 7.14 -1.33
CA ILE A 45 -8.93 7.56 -0.51
C ILE A 45 -8.28 8.79 -1.15
N THR A 46 -8.33 9.92 -0.46
CA THR A 46 -7.74 11.19 -0.91
C THR A 46 -6.52 11.60 -0.10
N SER A 47 -6.26 10.97 1.04
CA SER A 47 -5.06 11.18 1.86
C SER A 47 -4.77 9.99 2.78
N GLY A 48 -3.52 9.90 3.24
CA GLY A 48 -3.09 8.96 4.27
C GLY A 48 -3.82 9.19 5.59
N GLU A 49 -4.06 10.45 5.98
CA GLU A 49 -4.81 10.77 7.20
C GLU A 49 -6.24 10.20 7.17
N GLN A 50 -6.94 10.33 6.02
CA GLN A 50 -8.25 9.71 5.84
C GLN A 50 -8.13 8.19 5.87
N ALA A 51 -7.12 7.63 5.21
CA ALA A 51 -6.89 6.19 5.17
C ALA A 51 -6.66 5.60 6.57
N MET A 52 -5.99 6.31 7.48
CA MET A 52 -5.77 5.86 8.87
C MET A 52 -7.06 5.68 9.67
N ARG A 53 -8.16 6.32 9.26
CA ARG A 53 -9.48 6.14 9.90
C ARG A 53 -10.06 4.76 9.59
N VAL A 54 -9.55 4.08 8.56
CA VAL A 54 -9.96 2.73 8.20
C VAL A 54 -9.22 1.72 9.06
N ARG A 55 -9.97 0.86 9.76
CA ARG A 55 -9.40 -0.19 10.61
C ARG A 55 -8.45 -1.08 9.79
N GLY A 56 -7.21 -1.19 10.26
CA GLY A 56 -6.18 -2.01 9.64
C GLY A 56 -5.15 -1.22 8.81
N ILE A 57 -5.37 0.08 8.57
CA ILE A 57 -4.39 0.97 7.96
C ILE A 57 -3.64 1.73 9.05
N GLY A 58 -2.36 1.40 9.23
CA GLY A 58 -1.48 2.08 10.17
C GLY A 58 -0.74 3.29 9.58
N PRO A 59 -0.09 4.11 10.41
CA PRO A 59 0.58 5.35 9.99
C PRO A 59 1.65 5.13 8.90
N HIS A 60 2.38 4.00 8.96
CA HIS A 60 3.39 3.69 7.95
C HIS A 60 2.78 3.38 6.57
N SER A 61 1.58 2.78 6.54
CA SER A 61 0.86 2.50 5.30
C SER A 61 0.16 3.75 4.77
N ALA A 62 -0.34 4.59 5.68
CA ALA A 62 -0.87 5.91 5.34
C ALA A 62 0.19 6.81 4.67
N ALA A 63 1.41 6.83 5.21
CA ALA A 63 2.52 7.58 4.61
C ALA A 63 2.82 7.11 3.17
N LYS A 64 2.75 5.80 2.90
CA LYS A 64 2.91 5.24 1.54
C LYS A 64 1.78 5.68 0.60
N ILE A 65 0.56 5.84 1.11
CA ILE A 65 -0.57 6.37 0.32
C ILE A 65 -0.30 7.83 -0.03
N ASP A 66 0.12 8.65 0.94
CA ASP A 66 0.47 10.06 0.71
C ASP A 66 1.61 10.21 -0.29
N GLU A 67 2.65 9.39 -0.18
CA GLU A 67 3.78 9.38 -1.11
C GLU A 67 3.33 8.99 -2.52
N PHE A 68 2.47 7.97 -2.64
CA PHE A 68 1.93 7.56 -3.93
C PHE A 68 1.01 8.61 -4.54
N LEU A 69 0.22 9.31 -3.73
CA LEU A 69 -0.59 10.45 -4.16
C LEU A 69 0.29 11.60 -4.68
N ALA A 70 1.41 11.88 -4.01
CA ALA A 70 2.31 12.98 -4.37
C ALA A 70 3.20 12.68 -5.59
N THR A 71 3.67 11.43 -5.73
CA THR A 71 4.73 11.08 -6.68
C THR A 71 4.31 10.05 -7.74
N GLY A 72 3.19 9.35 -7.54
CA GLY A 72 2.76 8.23 -8.39
C GLY A 72 3.49 6.90 -8.14
N THR A 73 4.43 6.86 -7.20
CA THR A 73 5.14 5.64 -6.75
C THR A 73 5.47 5.73 -5.26
N VAL A 74 6.19 4.75 -4.71
CA VAL A 74 6.82 4.86 -3.39
C VAL A 74 8.28 4.46 -3.49
N GLN A 75 9.15 5.13 -2.73
CA GLN A 75 10.58 4.94 -2.81
C GLN A 75 10.98 3.48 -2.54
N GLU A 76 10.31 2.82 -1.60
CA GLU A 76 10.57 1.40 -1.29
C GLU A 76 10.36 0.48 -2.50
N LEU A 77 9.37 0.78 -3.35
CA LEU A 77 9.16 0.04 -4.60
C LEU A 77 10.30 0.27 -5.59
N GLU A 78 10.79 1.50 -5.68
CA GLU A 78 11.89 1.86 -6.58
C GLU A 78 13.22 1.26 -6.10
N ASP A 79 13.49 1.29 -4.79
CA ASP A 79 14.68 0.67 -4.20
C ASP A 79 14.67 -0.85 -4.41
N PHE A 80 13.51 -1.49 -4.28
CA PHE A 80 13.37 -2.92 -4.64
C PHE A 80 13.65 -3.15 -6.13
N ARG A 81 13.04 -2.34 -7.03
CA ARG A 81 13.27 -2.48 -8.49
C ARG A 81 14.72 -2.27 -8.88
N ALA A 82 15.42 -1.40 -8.17
CA ALA A 82 16.84 -1.12 -8.35
C ALA A 82 17.75 -2.19 -7.70
N GLY A 83 17.19 -3.19 -7.00
CA GLY A 83 17.95 -4.23 -6.31
C GLY A 83 18.74 -3.73 -5.09
N LYS A 84 18.31 -2.61 -4.49
CA LYS A 84 18.97 -1.99 -3.32
C LYS A 84 18.48 -2.54 -1.98
N LEU A 85 17.50 -3.45 -1.98
CA LEU A 85 16.82 -4.02 -0.81
C LEU A 85 16.79 -5.54 -0.83
#